data_AF-A0A1T2X8Y9-F1
#
_entry.id   AF-A0A1T2X8Y9-F1
#
_cell.length_a   1.000
_cell.length_b   1.000
_cell.length_c   1.000
_cell.angle_alpha   90.00
_cell.angle_beta   90.00
_cell.angle_gamma   90.00
#
_symmetry.space_group_name_H-M   'P 1'
#
loop_
_entity.id
_entity.type
_entity.pdbx_description
1 polymer ?
#
loop_
_entity_poly.entity_id
_entity_poly.type
_entity_poly.pdbx_seq_one_letter_code
_entity_poly.pdbx_strand_id
1 'polypeptide(L)'
;MDRESARVVELDVRPQLRNKLEPFQLIMDQVESLGEDDVFVLHATLRPTPLIGMLKLKGLVGISERVDDNHWMTTFVNKKNEQWIKELTSLIDASDTTDSNATSQNQECRGHHK
;
A
#
# COMPACT_ATOMS: atom_id res chain seq x y z
N MET A 1 26.97 -9.24 -17.50
CA MET A 1 26.34 -8.15 -16.75
C MET A 1 24.97 -8.64 -16.37
N ASP A 2 24.78 -8.75 -15.08
CA ASP A 2 24.11 -9.84 -14.39
C ASP A 2 22.58 -9.66 -14.40
N ARG A 3 21.89 -10.59 -15.06
CA ARG A 3 20.42 -10.75 -15.02
C ARG A 3 20.11 -11.77 -13.93
N GLU A 4 20.02 -11.36 -12.67
CA GLU A 4 19.29 -12.13 -11.64
C GLU A 4 19.42 -11.42 -10.30
N SER A 5 18.32 -10.84 -9.82
CA SER A 5 17.91 -10.81 -8.41
C SER A 5 17.06 -9.57 -8.22
N ALA A 6 15.76 -9.67 -8.52
CA ALA A 6 14.80 -8.78 -7.90
C ALA A 6 14.94 -8.96 -6.38
N ARG A 7 15.49 -7.96 -5.68
CA ARG A 7 15.68 -8.02 -4.23
C ARG A 7 14.53 -7.33 -3.54
N VAL A 8 14.07 -7.94 -2.46
CA VAL A 8 13.10 -7.33 -1.55
C VAL A 8 13.88 -6.63 -0.46
N VAL A 9 13.74 -5.31 -0.38
CA VAL A 9 14.38 -4.45 0.61
C VAL A 9 13.31 -3.99 1.59
N GLU A 10 13.40 -4.46 2.83
CA GLU A 10 12.47 -4.10 3.90
C GLU A 10 13.09 -3.04 4.80
N LEU A 11 12.36 -1.96 5.07
CA LEU A 11 12.78 -0.90 5.97
C LEU A 11 11.70 -0.61 7.01
N ASP A 12 12.05 -0.80 8.28
CA ASP A 12 11.21 -0.42 9.40
C ASP A 12 11.57 0.98 9.90
N VAL A 13 10.60 1.88 9.88
CA VAL A 13 10.75 3.26 10.34
C VAL A 13 9.99 3.58 11.64
N ARG A 14 9.37 2.56 12.24
CA ARG A 14 8.62 2.71 13.50
C ARG A 14 9.52 3.17 14.66
N PRO A 15 10.74 2.63 14.89
CA PRO A 15 11.57 3.10 15.99
C PRO A 15 12.06 4.54 15.79
N GLN A 16 12.29 4.98 14.56
CA GLN A 16 12.67 6.35 14.20
C GLN A 16 11.54 7.30 14.59
N LEU A 17 10.31 6.99 14.17
CA LEU A 17 9.13 7.78 14.53
C LEU A 17 8.89 7.83 16.05
N ARG A 18 9.11 6.70 16.77
CA ARG A 18 9.03 6.66 18.23
C ARG A 18 10.07 7.53 18.92
N ASN A 19 11.26 7.64 18.33
CA ASN A 19 12.36 8.47 18.82
C ASN A 19 12.29 9.94 18.34
N LYS A 20 11.20 10.34 17.66
CA LYS A 20 11.06 11.67 17.03
C LYS A 20 12.16 11.99 16.01
N LEU A 21 12.75 10.95 15.41
CA LEU A 21 13.72 11.07 14.33
C LEU A 21 12.99 11.02 12.99
N GLU A 22 13.46 11.79 12.02
CA GLU A 22 12.90 11.78 10.67
C GLU A 22 13.50 10.64 9.84
N PRO A 23 12.71 9.61 9.45
CA PRO A 23 13.21 8.50 8.65
C PRO A 23 13.26 8.80 7.15
N PHE A 24 12.80 9.98 6.72
CA PHE A 24 12.68 10.35 5.30
C PHE A 24 14.01 10.22 4.56
N GLN A 25 15.10 10.73 5.16
CA GLN A 25 16.42 10.67 4.53
C GLN A 25 16.92 9.23 4.38
N LEU A 26 16.64 8.38 5.36
CA LEU A 26 17.00 6.95 5.34
C LEU A 26 16.25 6.21 4.23
N ILE A 27 14.96 6.54 4.06
CA ILE A 27 14.14 5.99 2.98
C ILE A 27 14.68 6.43 1.63
N MET A 28 15.03 7.72 1.47
CA MET A 28 15.56 8.24 0.22
C MET A 28 16.89 7.57 -0.16
N ASP A 29 17.80 7.39 0.80
CA ASP A 29 19.07 6.69 0.59
C ASP A 29 18.85 5.24 0.12
N GLN A 30 17.94 4.51 0.77
CA GLN A 30 17.58 3.15 0.33
C GLN A 30 16.98 3.15 -1.06
N VAL A 31 16.04 4.05 -1.33
CA VAL A 31 15.38 4.18 -2.62
C VAL A 31 16.36 4.50 -3.74
N GLU A 32 17.37 5.31 -3.48
CA GLU A 32 18.44 5.62 -4.45
C GLU A 32 19.35 4.42 -4.72
N SER A 33 19.44 3.48 -3.78
CA SER A 33 20.16 2.22 -3.96
C SER A 33 19.30 1.11 -4.61
N LEU A 34 18.00 1.29 -4.77
CA LEU A 34 17.12 0.29 -5.39
C LEU A 34 17.30 0.25 -6.91
N GLY A 35 17.32 -0.97 -7.44
CA GLY A 35 17.25 -1.23 -8.87
C GLY A 35 15.84 -1.10 -9.44
N GLU A 36 15.74 -1.26 -10.76
CA GLU A 36 14.47 -1.23 -11.49
C GLU A 36 13.58 -2.47 -11.28
N ASP A 37 14.18 -3.58 -10.87
CA ASP A 37 13.48 -4.83 -10.53
C ASP A 37 13.32 -5.05 -9.02
N ASP A 38 13.86 -4.15 -8.19
CA ASP A 38 13.80 -4.29 -6.74
C ASP A 38 12.44 -3.85 -6.18
N VAL A 39 12.06 -4.47 -5.05
CA VAL A 39 10.83 -4.19 -4.32
C VAL A 39 11.19 -3.61 -2.96
N PHE A 40 10.58 -2.49 -2.59
CA PHE A 40 10.84 -1.84 -1.31
C PHE A 40 9.61 -1.83 -0.43
N VAL A 41 9.73 -2.41 0.76
CA VAL A 41 8.64 -2.53 1.73
C VAL A 41 8.96 -1.65 2.93
N LEU A 42 8.09 -0.69 3.21
CA LEU A 42 8.24 0.28 4.28
C LEU A 42 7.21 0.03 5.38
N HIS A 43 7.69 -0.16 6.62
CA HIS A 43 6.84 -0.29 7.80
C HIS A 43 6.82 1.02 8.59
N ALA A 44 5.66 1.65 8.71
CA ALA A 44 5.47 2.91 9.41
C ALA A 44 4.29 2.83 10.38
N THR A 45 4.24 3.72 11.38
CA THR A 45 3.09 3.80 12.29
C THR A 45 1.93 4.63 11.74
N LEU A 46 2.14 5.29 10.60
CA LEU A 46 1.19 6.20 9.96
C LEU A 46 1.34 6.13 8.43
N ARG A 47 0.26 6.43 7.71
CA ARG A 47 0.24 6.38 6.24
C ARG A 47 1.19 7.43 5.64
N PRO A 48 2.20 7.03 4.85
CA PRO A 48 3.18 7.96 4.29
C PRO A 48 2.67 8.63 2.99
N THR A 49 1.48 9.22 3.02
CA THR A 49 0.83 9.87 1.87
C THR A 49 1.74 10.89 1.13
N PRO A 50 2.42 11.84 1.81
CA PRO A 50 3.31 12.78 1.11
C PRO A 50 4.55 12.12 0.49
N LEU A 51 5.06 11.06 1.11
CA LEU A 51 6.21 10.30 0.60
C LEU A 51 5.86 9.59 -0.72
N ILE A 52 4.68 8.96 -0.78
CA ILE A 52 4.21 8.25 -1.98
C ILE A 52 4.10 9.20 -3.17
N GLY A 53 3.56 10.40 -2.96
CA GLY A 53 3.49 11.43 -3.99
C GLY A 53 4.88 11.83 -4.51
N MET A 54 5.85 12.00 -3.61
CA MET A 54 7.23 12.33 -3.97
C MET A 54 7.91 11.21 -4.78
N LEU A 55 7.74 9.95 -4.36
CA LEU A 55 8.32 8.80 -5.05
C LEU A 55 7.70 8.57 -6.42
N LYS A 56 6.41 8.90 -6.59
CA LYS A 56 5.74 8.92 -7.89
C LYS A 56 6.38 9.89 -8.89
N LEU A 57 6.85 11.04 -8.41
CA LEU A 57 7.60 12.00 -9.24
C LEU A 57 8.98 11.45 -9.65
N LYS A 58 9.62 10.63 -8.80
CA LYS A 58 10.86 9.92 -9.13
C LYS A 58 10.68 8.74 -10.08
N GLY A 59 9.44 8.36 -10.43
CA GLY A 59 9.16 7.21 -11.29
C GLY A 59 9.02 5.87 -10.55
N LEU A 60 8.76 5.93 -9.24
CA LEU A 60 8.42 4.78 -8.41
C LEU A 60 6.93 4.81 -8.09
N VAL A 61 6.28 3.68 -8.11
CA VAL A 61 4.86 3.55 -7.76
C VAL A 61 4.76 2.72 -6.50
N GLY A 62 3.94 3.17 -5.56
CA GLY A 62 3.74 2.44 -4.32
C GLY A 62 2.34 2.54 -3.79
N ILE A 63 2.01 1.54 -2.98
CA ILE A 63 0.72 1.35 -2.36
C ILE A 63 0.89 1.21 -0.86
N SER A 64 0.00 1.88 -0.12
CA SER A 64 -0.04 1.80 1.33
C SER A 64 -1.26 1.00 1.78
N GLU A 65 -1.04 -0.05 2.54
CA GLU A 65 -2.05 -0.87 3.18
C GLU A 65 -1.98 -0.69 4.70
N ARG A 66 -3.14 -0.62 5.35
CA ARG A 66 -3.23 -0.63 6.82
C ARG A 66 -3.31 -2.07 7.29
N VAL A 67 -2.25 -2.53 7.96
CA VAL A 67 -2.18 -3.88 8.53
C VAL A 67 -2.77 -3.89 9.94
N ASP A 68 -2.51 -2.83 10.74
CA ASP A 68 -3.09 -2.62 12.08
C ASP A 68 -3.32 -1.11 12.33
N ASP A 69 -3.98 -0.77 13.44
CA ASP A 69 -4.24 0.62 13.88
C ASP A 69 -2.99 1.51 13.91
N ASN A 70 -1.83 0.95 14.27
CA ASN A 70 -0.55 1.64 14.33
C ASN A 70 0.51 0.98 13.43
N HIS A 71 0.08 0.24 12.41
CA HIS A 71 0.98 -0.41 11.47
C HIS A 71 0.48 -0.23 10.05
N TRP A 72 1.25 0.52 9.28
CA TRP A 72 1.08 0.72 7.85
C TRP A 72 2.23 0.07 7.11
N MET A 73 1.88 -0.74 6.13
CA MET A 73 2.83 -1.35 5.21
C MET A 73 2.73 -0.64 3.88
N THR A 74 3.84 -0.14 3.36
CA THR A 74 3.88 0.54 2.06
C THR A 74 4.86 -0.14 1.15
N THR A 75 4.35 -0.70 0.05
CA THR A 75 5.17 -1.41 -0.94
C THR A 75 5.41 -0.49 -2.14
N PHE A 76 6.67 -0.35 -2.54
CA PHE A 76 7.12 0.47 -3.66
C PHE A 76 7.85 -0.40 -4.68
N VAL A 77 7.59 -0.13 -5.95
CA VAL A 77 8.26 -0.76 -7.09
C VAL A 77 8.51 0.28 -8.18
N ASN A 78 9.38 -0.05 -9.13
CA ASN A 78 9.57 0.80 -10.30
C ASN A 78 8.27 0.93 -11.11
N LYS A 79 8.04 2.10 -11.73
CA LYS A 79 6.89 2.31 -12.63
C LYS A 79 6.82 1.28 -13.77
N LYS A 80 7.94 0.70 -14.21
CA LYS A 80 7.94 -0.43 -15.16
C LYS A 80 7.08 -1.61 -14.68
N ASN A 81 7.02 -1.82 -13.37
CA ASN A 81 6.31 -2.92 -12.71
C ASN A 81 4.98 -2.46 -12.10
N GLU A 82 4.40 -1.33 -12.57
CA GLU A 82 3.16 -0.76 -12.03
C GLU A 82 1.96 -1.72 -12.05
N GLN A 83 1.98 -2.72 -12.92
CA GLN A 83 0.94 -3.73 -13.02
C GLN A 83 0.78 -4.51 -11.71
N TRP A 84 1.89 -4.80 -11.01
CA TRP A 84 1.85 -5.49 -9.71
C TRP A 84 1.17 -4.63 -8.64
N ILE A 85 1.42 -3.31 -8.67
CA ILE A 85 0.75 -2.38 -7.76
C ILE A 85 -0.75 -2.30 -8.05
N LYS A 86 -1.16 -2.26 -9.32
CA LYS A 86 -2.59 -2.25 -9.68
C LYS A 86 -3.31 -3.51 -9.19
N GLU A 87 -2.67 -4.67 -9.35
CA GLU A 87 -3.22 -5.93 -8.86
C GLU A 87 -3.35 -5.93 -7.33
N LEU A 88 -2.31 -5.48 -6.61
CA LEU A 88 -2.36 -5.32 -5.15
C LEU A 88 -3.45 -4.33 -4.70
N THR A 89 -3.60 -3.19 -5.37
CA THR A 89 -4.68 -2.23 -5.09
C THR A 89 -6.05 -2.88 -5.25
N SER A 90 -6.29 -3.59 -6.36
CA SER A 90 -7.56 -4.26 -6.60
C SER A 90 -7.89 -5.35 -5.58
N LEU A 91 -6.88 -6.01 -5.00
CA LEU A 91 -7.08 -7.00 -3.94
C LEU A 91 -7.45 -6.35 -2.59
N ILE A 92 -6.86 -5.20 -2.26
CA ILE A 92 -7.13 -4.48 -1.01
C ILE A 92 -8.53 -3.86 -1.02
N ASP A 93 -8.93 -3.21 -2.13
CA ASP A 93 -10.26 -2.61 -2.26
C ASP A 93 -11.39 -3.67 -2.27
N ALA A 94 -11.11 -4.88 -2.72
CA ALA A 94 -12.07 -5.99 -2.68
C ALA A 94 -12.24 -6.58 -1.26
N SER A 95 -11.22 -6.48 -0.40
CA SER A 95 -11.25 -7.05 0.95
C SER A 95 -11.98 -6.16 1.97
N ASP A 96 -12.18 -4.87 1.69
CA ASP A 96 -12.98 -3.94 2.52
C ASP A 96 -14.50 -4.06 2.22
N THR A 97 -14.98 -5.28 1.90
CA THR A 97 -16.42 -5.58 1.83
C THR A 97 -16.80 -6.57 2.93
N THR A 98 -16.67 -6.13 4.18
CA THR A 98 -17.26 -6.77 5.39
C THR A 98 -17.55 -5.62 6.36
N ASP A 99 -18.75 -5.15 6.68
CA ASP A 99 -20.13 -5.64 6.57
C ASP A 99 -21.05 -4.41 6.42
N SER A 100 -21.97 -4.44 5.46
CA SER A 100 -23.27 -3.77 5.60
C SER A 100 -24.25 -4.55 4.75
N ASN A 101 -24.66 -5.68 5.30
CA ASN A 101 -25.96 -6.25 4.97
C ASN A 101 -27.05 -5.20 5.25
N ALA A 102 -27.52 -4.55 4.19
CA ALA A 102 -28.88 -4.05 4.11
C ALA A 102 -29.43 -4.38 2.72
N THR A 103 -29.53 -5.68 2.42
CA THR A 103 -30.50 -6.12 1.40
C THR A 103 -31.89 -5.95 2.04
N SER A 104 -32.45 -4.75 1.94
CA SER A 104 -33.89 -4.58 2.09
C SER A 104 -34.55 -5.37 0.96
N GLN A 105 -35.09 -6.52 1.33
CA GLN A 105 -35.90 -7.37 0.48
C GLN A 105 -37.06 -6.53 -0.07
N ASN A 106 -36.93 -6.16 -1.32
CA ASN A 106 -38.02 -5.69 -2.15
C ASN A 106 -38.83 -6.94 -2.53
N GLN A 107 -39.90 -7.22 -1.78
CA GLN A 107 -40.92 -8.17 -2.21
C GLN A 107 -42.31 -7.64 -1.87
N GLU A 108 -42.82 -6.85 -2.81
CA GLU A 108 -44.17 -6.94 -3.36
C GLU A 108 -45.15 -7.88 -2.61
N CYS A 109 -46.12 -7.29 -1.90
CA CYS A 109 -47.38 -7.96 -1.57
C CYS A 109 -48.53 -7.09 -2.06
N ARG A 110 -48.84 -7.23 -3.35
CA ARG A 110 -50.16 -6.92 -3.88
C ARG A 110 -51.13 -8.00 -3.40
N GLY A 111 -52.22 -7.58 -2.74
CA GLY A 111 -53.53 -8.21 -2.94
C GLY A 111 -54.15 -8.97 -1.76
N HIS A 112 -55.35 -8.48 -1.39
CA HIS A 112 -56.54 -9.21 -0.94
C HIS A 112 -56.63 -9.75 0.50
N HIS A 113 -57.49 -9.10 1.30
CA HIS A 113 -58.75 -9.60 1.91
C HIS A 113 -59.23 -8.46 2.85
N LYS A 114 -60.42 -7.86 2.73
CA LYS A 114 -61.78 -8.42 2.69
C LYS A 114 -62.77 -7.33 2.26
#